data_AF-A0A2U3L7E4-F1
#
_entry.id   AF-A0A2U3L7E4-F1
#
_cell.length_a   1.000
_cell.length_b   1.000
_cell.length_c   1.000
_cell.angle_alpha   90.00
_cell.angle_beta   90.00
_cell.angle_gamma   90.00
#
_symmetry.space_group_name_H-M   'P 1'
#
loop_
_entity.id
_entity.type
_entity.pdbx_description
1 polymer ?
#
loop_
_entity_poly.entity_id
_entity_poly.type
_entity_poly.pdbx_seq_one_letter_code
_entity_poly.pdbx_strand_id
1 'polypeptide(L)'
;MKDLRLAGLNVERSTIEVNGVIIGGKEIILMGGPCAVESSIQMSQSAVTVKKAGGKILRGGVFKPRTSPYSFQGLGQEGLNYLVQAAKEQDLLCVTEVIDTQSLELVVDKVDIIQIGARNMQNFELLKLLGKITKPIILKRGLSATIEEWLLAAEYILAAGNPHVILCERGIRTYEPSTRNTLDLSAVGVVKELSHLPVIVDPSHAAGRRDLISSLAKAAIAAGADGLLIEMHPNPIEAVSDGPQSLYPEQFVQLARDLGKVAESVKRVFACGGMGDKETLDTLRTQIDNIDQTIIESLAARMNIVGKIGNKKRLDRVKDISREKEIIKRLVNLGNELHLSPELVKKIYPSIFEFAVQSQIESKLAKEKEFELSFYPISSK
;
A
#
# COMPACT_ATOMS: atom_id res chain seq x y z
N MET A 1 28.39 -10.23 -16.77
CA MET A 1 28.91 -10.76 -15.49
C MET A 1 29.46 -12.16 -15.76
N LYS A 2 30.61 -12.52 -15.18
CA LYS A 2 31.31 -13.79 -15.52
C LYS A 2 30.58 -15.05 -15.02
N ASP A 3 29.69 -14.90 -14.03
CA ASP A 3 29.14 -16.04 -13.28
C ASP A 3 27.63 -16.29 -13.51
N LEU A 4 26.94 -15.47 -14.31
CA LEU A 4 25.53 -15.72 -14.64
C LEU A 4 25.43 -16.74 -15.79
N ARG A 5 24.93 -17.94 -15.50
CA ARG A 5 24.74 -19.00 -16.51
C ARG A 5 23.26 -19.25 -16.79
N LEU A 6 22.45 -19.31 -15.73
CA LEU A 6 21.02 -19.63 -15.79
C LEU A 6 20.16 -18.38 -15.68
N ALA A 7 20.54 -17.40 -14.86
CA ALA A 7 19.81 -16.14 -14.70
C ALA A 7 20.22 -15.07 -15.72
N GLY A 8 21.19 -15.36 -16.60
CA GLY A 8 21.68 -14.43 -17.63
C GLY A 8 20.64 -14.11 -18.69
N LEU A 9 20.99 -13.28 -19.68
CA LEU A 9 20.10 -12.99 -20.79
C LEU A 9 20.03 -14.19 -21.74
N ASN A 10 18.82 -14.60 -22.10
CA ASN A 10 18.54 -15.60 -23.13
C ASN A 10 17.91 -14.93 -24.36
N VAL A 11 17.87 -15.66 -25.49
CA VAL A 11 17.20 -15.19 -26.72
C VAL A 11 15.74 -14.84 -26.46
N GLU A 12 15.06 -15.65 -25.66
CA GLU A 12 13.69 -15.42 -25.24
C GLU A 12 13.63 -15.02 -23.77
N ARG A 13 12.78 -14.03 -23.46
CA ARG A 13 12.47 -13.69 -22.07
C ARG A 13 11.57 -14.76 -21.47
N SER A 14 11.80 -15.10 -20.21
CA SER A 14 10.93 -16.02 -19.50
C SER A 14 9.58 -15.39 -19.20
N THR A 15 8.55 -16.21 -19.34
CA THR A 15 7.23 -15.94 -18.79
C THR A 15 6.88 -17.01 -17.78
N ILE A 16 6.22 -16.64 -16.69
CA ILE A 16 5.80 -17.56 -15.64
C ILE A 16 4.28 -17.58 -15.63
N GLU A 17 3.70 -18.72 -15.96
CA GLU A 17 2.26 -18.93 -15.97
C GLU A 17 1.81 -19.65 -14.69
N VAL A 18 0.77 -19.13 -14.05
CA VAL A 18 0.13 -19.72 -12.88
C VAL A 18 -1.38 -19.60 -13.03
N ASN A 19 -2.06 -20.74 -13.20
CA ASN A 19 -3.51 -20.83 -13.42
C ASN A 19 -4.04 -19.76 -14.42
N GLY A 20 -3.36 -19.61 -15.57
CA GLY A 20 -3.74 -18.67 -16.63
C GLY A 20 -3.27 -17.22 -16.45
N VAL A 21 -2.61 -16.86 -15.35
CA VAL A 21 -1.96 -15.56 -15.17
C VAL A 21 -0.51 -15.65 -15.63
N ILE A 22 -0.10 -14.80 -16.59
CA ILE A 22 1.26 -14.81 -17.18
C ILE A 22 2.05 -13.59 -16.69
N ILE A 23 3.10 -13.82 -15.90
CA ILE A 23 4.04 -12.80 -15.43
C ILE A 23 5.24 -12.74 -16.38
N GLY A 24 5.63 -11.53 -16.82
CA GLY A 24 6.67 -11.33 -17.83
C GLY A 24 6.15 -11.16 -19.27
N GLY A 25 4.83 -11.31 -19.46
CA GLY A 25 4.16 -11.11 -20.75
C GLY A 25 3.88 -9.64 -21.07
N LYS A 26 3.02 -9.40 -22.08
CA LYS A 26 2.62 -8.03 -22.47
C LYS A 26 1.76 -7.35 -21.41
N GLU A 27 0.93 -8.12 -20.70
CA GLU A 27 0.13 -7.65 -19.58
C GLU A 27 1.01 -7.35 -18.36
N ILE A 28 0.77 -6.21 -17.73
CA ILE A 28 1.37 -5.83 -16.45
C ILE A 28 0.52 -6.42 -15.34
N ILE A 29 1.13 -7.25 -14.49
CA ILE A 29 0.39 -7.92 -13.41
C ILE A 29 0.35 -7.05 -12.16
N LEU A 30 -0.86 -6.65 -11.75
CA LEU A 30 -1.09 -5.97 -10.48
C LEU A 30 -1.32 -6.99 -9.35
N MET A 31 -0.47 -6.92 -8.33
CA MET A 31 -0.55 -7.69 -7.10
C MET A 31 -0.84 -6.71 -5.95
N GLY A 32 -1.89 -6.98 -5.18
CA GLY A 32 -2.36 -6.07 -4.13
C GLY A 32 -2.77 -6.80 -2.88
N GLY A 33 -2.80 -6.10 -1.76
CA GLY A 33 -3.29 -6.61 -0.48
C GLY A 33 -2.49 -6.10 0.72
N PRO A 34 -2.87 -6.53 1.93
CA PRO A 34 -2.34 -5.96 3.15
C PRO A 34 -0.94 -6.45 3.50
N CYS A 35 -0.21 -5.59 4.22
CA CYS A 35 1.14 -5.88 4.69
C CYS A 35 1.22 -7.13 5.57
N ALA A 36 0.24 -7.29 6.46
CA ALA A 36 0.08 -8.44 7.33
C ALA A 36 -1.37 -8.96 7.20
N VAL A 37 -1.55 -10.26 7.34
CA VAL A 37 -2.88 -10.84 7.49
C VAL A 37 -3.33 -10.65 8.94
N GLU A 38 -4.47 -9.99 9.13
CA GLU A 38 -4.95 -9.58 10.45
C GLU A 38 -6.26 -10.29 10.84
N SER A 39 -7.16 -10.50 9.88
CA SER A 39 -8.42 -11.22 10.09
C SER A 39 -9.02 -11.71 8.77
N SER A 40 -10.00 -12.62 8.85
CA SER A 40 -10.77 -13.08 7.69
C SER A 40 -11.51 -11.93 6.99
N ILE A 41 -12.15 -11.03 7.76
CA ILE A 41 -12.91 -9.87 7.23
C ILE A 41 -11.97 -8.95 6.44
N GLN A 42 -10.82 -8.62 7.02
CA GLN A 42 -9.80 -7.78 6.38
C GLN A 42 -9.31 -8.38 5.06
N MET A 43 -9.03 -9.68 5.03
CA MET A 43 -8.59 -10.37 3.81
C MET A 43 -9.68 -10.43 2.75
N SER A 44 -10.92 -10.73 3.12
CA SER A 44 -12.06 -10.76 2.19
C SER A 44 -12.28 -9.39 1.53
N GLN A 45 -12.31 -8.31 2.31
CA GLN A 45 -12.44 -6.93 1.78
C GLN A 45 -11.25 -6.55 0.88
N SER A 46 -10.04 -6.97 1.23
CA SER A 46 -8.84 -6.74 0.43
C SER A 46 -8.94 -7.47 -0.92
N ALA A 47 -9.38 -8.74 -0.93
CA ALA A 47 -9.54 -9.53 -2.14
C ALA A 47 -10.56 -8.90 -3.11
N VAL A 48 -11.71 -8.45 -2.61
CA VAL A 48 -12.73 -7.73 -3.40
C VAL A 48 -12.13 -6.48 -4.04
N THR A 49 -11.37 -5.70 -3.26
CA THR A 49 -10.73 -4.47 -3.74
C THR A 49 -9.69 -4.77 -4.83
N VAL A 50 -8.86 -5.79 -4.62
CA VAL A 50 -7.83 -6.21 -5.58
C VAL A 50 -8.48 -6.66 -6.89
N LYS A 51 -9.51 -7.50 -6.83
CA LYS A 51 -10.26 -7.94 -8.02
C LYS A 51 -10.92 -6.76 -8.74
N LYS A 52 -11.55 -5.83 -8.00
CA LYS A 52 -12.18 -4.62 -8.55
C LYS A 52 -11.17 -3.71 -9.26
N ALA A 53 -9.93 -3.64 -8.79
CA ALA A 53 -8.87 -2.90 -9.46
C ALA A 53 -8.32 -3.59 -10.72
N GLY A 54 -8.75 -4.82 -11.01
CA GLY A 54 -8.18 -5.65 -12.09
C GLY A 54 -6.93 -6.42 -11.68
N GLY A 55 -6.59 -6.41 -10.39
CA GLY A 55 -5.51 -7.22 -9.84
C GLY A 55 -5.76 -8.71 -10.03
N LYS A 56 -4.67 -9.47 -10.16
CA LYS A 56 -4.71 -10.92 -10.40
C LYS A 56 -4.20 -11.74 -9.22
N ILE A 57 -3.49 -11.08 -8.30
CA ILE A 57 -2.78 -11.74 -7.21
C ILE A 57 -3.03 -10.99 -5.91
N LEU A 58 -3.59 -11.68 -4.92
CA LEU A 58 -3.76 -11.22 -3.56
C LEU A 58 -2.50 -11.52 -2.75
N ARG A 59 -1.88 -10.48 -2.18
CA ARG A 59 -0.73 -10.62 -1.29
C ARG A 59 -1.12 -10.47 0.17
N GLY A 60 -0.54 -11.26 1.06
CA GLY A 60 -0.77 -11.16 2.50
C GLY A 60 0.38 -11.77 3.29
N GLY A 61 0.94 -11.03 4.25
CA GLY A 61 2.07 -11.52 5.06
C GLY A 61 1.57 -12.34 6.25
N VAL A 62 1.72 -13.66 6.21
CA VAL A 62 1.30 -14.56 7.31
C VAL A 62 2.39 -14.74 8.37
N PHE A 63 3.65 -14.52 7.96
CA PHE A 63 4.83 -14.40 8.82
C PHE A 63 5.44 -13.00 8.65
N LYS A 64 5.87 -12.36 9.74
CA LYS A 64 6.45 -11.01 9.70
C LYS A 64 7.86 -11.02 10.31
N PRO A 65 8.94 -10.93 9.52
CA PRO A 65 10.29 -10.75 10.05
C PRO A 65 10.45 -9.30 10.54
N ARG A 66 10.18 -9.07 11.84
CA ARG A 66 10.19 -7.75 12.47
C ARG A 66 11.56 -7.45 13.07
N THR A 67 11.94 -6.17 13.04
CA THR A 67 13.14 -5.68 13.74
C THR A 67 13.00 -5.80 15.26
N SER A 68 11.79 -5.67 15.80
CA SER A 68 11.49 -5.83 17.23
C SER A 68 10.72 -7.13 17.48
N PRO A 69 11.12 -7.95 18.47
CA PRO A 69 10.43 -9.19 18.83
C PRO A 69 9.05 -8.95 19.46
N TYR A 70 8.78 -7.75 19.99
CA TYR A 70 7.50 -7.39 20.60
C TYR A 70 6.45 -6.91 19.60
N SER A 71 6.85 -6.76 18.34
CA SER A 71 5.91 -6.42 17.27
C SER A 71 5.07 -7.62 16.88
N PHE A 72 3.91 -7.38 16.24
CA PHE A 72 3.11 -8.44 15.64
C PHE A 72 3.93 -9.29 14.66
N GLN A 73 3.99 -10.60 14.92
CA GLN A 73 4.81 -11.58 14.20
C GLN A 73 4.07 -12.27 13.04
N GLY A 74 2.75 -12.05 12.90
CA GLY A 74 1.90 -12.76 11.95
C GLY A 74 1.04 -13.86 12.61
N LEU A 75 -0.03 -14.26 11.94
CA LEU A 75 -0.96 -15.30 12.41
C LEU A 75 -0.55 -16.73 12.02
N GLY A 76 0.52 -16.90 11.24
CA GLY A 76 0.96 -18.22 10.77
C GLY A 76 -0.15 -18.99 10.04
N GLN A 77 -0.46 -20.20 10.51
CA GLN A 77 -1.43 -21.09 9.87
C GLN A 77 -2.83 -20.49 9.73
N GLU A 78 -3.29 -19.75 10.74
CA GLU A 78 -4.63 -19.15 10.72
C GLU A 78 -4.71 -18.06 9.64
N GLY A 79 -3.71 -17.17 9.61
CA GLY A 79 -3.61 -16.14 8.56
C GLY A 79 -3.48 -16.72 7.15
N LEU A 80 -2.79 -17.86 7.02
CA LEU A 80 -2.72 -18.56 5.74
C LEU A 80 -4.09 -19.03 5.26
N ASN A 81 -4.91 -19.58 6.16
CA ASN A 81 -6.27 -20.01 5.81
C ASN A 81 -7.11 -18.81 5.32
N TYR A 82 -7.02 -17.67 5.99
CA TYR A 82 -7.72 -16.44 5.58
C TYR A 82 -7.28 -15.94 4.20
N LEU A 83 -5.97 -15.94 3.93
CA LEU A 83 -5.43 -15.52 2.64
C LEU A 83 -5.92 -16.42 1.49
N VAL A 84 -5.79 -17.73 1.66
CA VAL A 84 -6.16 -18.72 0.63
C VAL A 84 -7.67 -18.69 0.37
N GLN A 85 -8.48 -18.62 1.43
CA GLN A 85 -9.93 -18.53 1.31
C GLN A 85 -10.35 -17.26 0.54
N ALA A 86 -9.85 -16.09 0.94
CA ALA A 86 -10.22 -14.82 0.32
C ALA A 86 -9.78 -14.74 -1.16
N ALA A 87 -8.60 -15.28 -1.49
CA ALA A 87 -8.13 -15.36 -2.87
C ALA A 87 -9.03 -16.26 -3.72
N LYS A 88 -9.37 -17.45 -3.22
CA LYS A 88 -10.27 -18.41 -3.89
C LYS A 88 -11.66 -17.83 -4.14
N GLU A 89 -12.24 -17.15 -3.16
CA GLU A 89 -13.58 -16.54 -3.27
C GLU A 89 -13.67 -15.46 -4.35
N GLN A 90 -12.55 -14.81 -4.70
CA GLN A 90 -12.49 -13.76 -5.71
C GLN A 90 -11.79 -14.18 -7.00
N ASP A 91 -11.48 -15.48 -7.15
CA ASP A 91 -10.74 -16.01 -8.29
C ASP A 91 -9.44 -15.20 -8.53
N LEU A 92 -8.64 -15.11 -7.47
CA LEU A 92 -7.32 -14.51 -7.45
C LEU A 92 -6.29 -15.58 -7.09
N LEU A 93 -5.08 -15.42 -7.60
CA LEU A 93 -3.92 -16.13 -7.04
C LEU A 93 -3.57 -15.53 -5.68
N CYS A 94 -2.82 -16.28 -4.86
CA CYS A 94 -2.29 -15.78 -3.60
C CYS A 94 -0.77 -15.89 -3.49
N VAL A 95 -0.17 -14.90 -2.83
CA VAL A 95 1.26 -14.85 -2.52
C VAL A 95 1.49 -14.51 -1.05
N THR A 96 2.41 -15.24 -0.42
CA THR A 96 2.88 -14.96 0.95
C THR A 96 4.38 -15.14 1.09
N GLU A 97 4.96 -14.51 2.11
CA GLU A 97 6.39 -14.57 2.41
C GLU A 97 6.72 -15.78 3.29
N VAL A 98 7.82 -16.47 2.98
CA VAL A 98 8.45 -17.47 3.86
C VAL A 98 9.74 -16.92 4.43
N ILE A 99 10.04 -17.28 5.67
CA ILE A 99 11.19 -16.75 6.40
C ILE A 99 12.25 -17.80 6.72
N ASP A 100 11.88 -19.08 6.66
CA ASP A 100 12.68 -20.25 7.00
C ASP A 100 12.06 -21.54 6.42
N THR A 101 12.64 -22.69 6.75
CA THR A 101 12.14 -24.01 6.31
C THR A 101 10.76 -24.34 6.87
N GLN A 102 10.48 -24.02 8.13
CA GLN A 102 9.20 -24.37 8.77
C GLN A 102 8.03 -23.60 8.16
N SER A 103 8.23 -22.30 7.91
CA SER A 103 7.27 -21.48 7.19
C SER A 103 7.06 -21.95 5.75
N LEU A 104 8.11 -22.44 5.08
CA LEU A 104 8.00 -23.03 3.74
C LEU A 104 7.13 -24.29 3.73
N GLU A 105 7.39 -25.25 4.62
CA GLU A 105 6.60 -26.48 4.76
C GLU A 105 5.11 -26.18 4.99
N LEU A 106 4.82 -25.12 5.75
CA LEU A 106 3.45 -24.73 6.06
C LEU A 106 2.69 -24.14 4.86
N VAL A 107 3.37 -23.43 3.94
CA VAL A 107 2.72 -22.67 2.86
C VAL A 107 2.77 -23.34 1.50
N VAL A 108 3.79 -24.18 1.22
CA VAL A 108 4.15 -24.59 -0.14
C VAL A 108 3.00 -25.21 -0.93
N ASP A 109 2.17 -26.02 -0.29
CA ASP A 109 1.04 -26.70 -0.94
C ASP A 109 -0.25 -25.88 -0.98
N LYS A 110 -0.28 -24.72 -0.31
CA LYS A 110 -1.50 -23.93 -0.08
C LYS A 110 -1.54 -22.63 -0.87
N VAL A 111 -0.39 -22.11 -1.30
CA VAL A 111 -0.29 -20.85 -2.06
C VAL A 111 0.12 -21.06 -3.51
N ASP A 112 -0.14 -20.05 -4.33
CA ASP A 112 0.21 -20.08 -5.76
C ASP A 112 1.66 -19.64 -5.99
N ILE A 113 2.12 -18.63 -5.24
CA ILE A 113 3.45 -18.02 -5.38
C ILE A 113 4.07 -17.83 -3.99
N ILE A 114 5.38 -18.05 -3.89
CA ILE A 114 6.15 -17.86 -2.66
C ILE A 114 7.01 -16.60 -2.79
N GLN A 115 6.99 -15.74 -1.78
CA GLN A 115 7.85 -14.56 -1.70
C GLN A 115 9.03 -14.81 -0.76
N ILE A 116 10.22 -14.37 -1.19
CA ILE A 116 11.39 -14.18 -0.33
C ILE A 116 11.60 -12.71 -0.11
N GLY A 117 11.50 -12.29 1.15
CA GLY A 117 11.73 -10.91 1.55
C GLY A 117 13.20 -10.50 1.40
N ALA A 118 13.43 -9.19 1.28
CA ALA A 118 14.76 -8.60 1.08
C ALA A 118 15.81 -9.02 2.12
N ARG A 119 15.40 -9.34 3.36
CA ARG A 119 16.30 -9.80 4.44
C ARG A 119 16.83 -11.22 4.20
N ASN A 120 16.08 -12.04 3.45
CA ASN A 120 16.42 -13.41 3.15
C ASN A 120 16.97 -13.58 1.71
N MET A 121 17.22 -12.49 0.97
CA MET A 121 17.76 -12.58 -0.40
C MET A 121 19.09 -13.36 -0.46
N GLN A 122 19.89 -13.34 0.61
CA GLN A 122 21.17 -14.09 0.71
C GLN A 122 21.10 -15.24 1.72
N ASN A 123 19.89 -15.70 2.09
CA ASN A 123 19.73 -16.94 2.86
C ASN A 123 19.86 -18.13 1.90
N PHE A 124 21.10 -18.44 1.49
CA PHE A 124 21.38 -19.40 0.42
C PHE A 124 20.83 -20.81 0.68
N GLU A 125 20.76 -21.25 1.93
CA GLU A 125 20.15 -22.54 2.27
C GLU A 125 18.66 -22.54 1.99
N LEU A 126 17.94 -21.46 2.33
CA LEU A 126 16.55 -21.30 1.95
C LEU A 126 16.38 -21.22 0.43
N LEU A 127 17.23 -20.49 -0.30
CA LEU A 127 17.16 -20.40 -1.76
C LEU A 127 17.35 -21.77 -2.45
N LYS A 128 18.30 -22.59 -1.98
CA LYS A 128 18.52 -23.94 -2.49
C LYS A 128 17.32 -24.85 -2.24
N LEU A 129 16.61 -24.69 -1.12
CA LEU A 129 15.37 -25.42 -0.84
C LEU A 129 14.26 -25.01 -1.82
N LEU A 130 14.11 -23.71 -2.10
CA LEU A 130 13.14 -23.20 -3.08
C LEU A 130 13.43 -23.66 -4.51
N GLY A 131 14.70 -23.97 -4.81
CA GLY A 131 15.08 -24.59 -6.08
C GLY A 131 14.55 -26.02 -6.26
N LYS A 132 14.18 -26.70 -5.18
CA LYS A 132 13.69 -28.09 -5.21
C LYS A 132 12.16 -28.21 -5.28
N ILE A 133 11.46 -27.10 -5.28
CA ILE A 133 9.99 -27.05 -5.40
C ILE A 133 9.59 -26.51 -6.77
N THR A 134 8.31 -26.64 -7.12
CA THR A 134 7.78 -26.21 -8.43
C THR A 134 7.03 -24.87 -8.39
N LYS A 135 6.81 -24.30 -7.21
CA LYS A 135 6.09 -23.03 -7.06
C LYS A 135 6.96 -21.86 -7.54
N PRO A 136 6.39 -20.86 -8.23
CA PRO A 136 7.10 -19.64 -8.55
C PRO A 136 7.57 -18.86 -7.33
N ILE A 137 8.74 -18.26 -7.45
CA ILE A 137 9.42 -17.52 -6.39
C ILE A 137 9.54 -16.05 -6.77
N ILE A 138 8.93 -15.17 -5.98
CA ILE A 138 9.25 -13.73 -6.00
C ILE A 138 10.46 -13.49 -5.09
N LEU A 139 11.59 -13.13 -5.70
CA LEU A 139 12.83 -12.82 -4.99
C LEU A 139 13.01 -11.30 -4.88
N LYS A 140 12.76 -10.75 -3.69
CA LYS A 140 12.99 -9.32 -3.43
C LYS A 140 14.48 -9.00 -3.34
N ARG A 141 14.90 -7.92 -3.98
CA ARG A 141 16.27 -7.39 -3.85
C ARG A 141 16.59 -7.04 -2.40
N GLY A 142 17.80 -7.39 -1.96
CA GLY A 142 18.33 -7.09 -0.63
C GLY A 142 18.54 -5.60 -0.43
N LEU A 143 18.51 -5.15 0.83
CA LEU A 143 18.54 -3.73 1.20
C LEU A 143 19.75 -2.97 0.63
N SER A 144 20.89 -3.64 0.49
CA SER A 144 22.12 -3.04 -0.03
C SER A 144 22.75 -3.89 -1.13
N ALA A 145 21.96 -4.79 -1.73
CA ALA A 145 22.48 -5.70 -2.74
C ALA A 145 22.70 -4.96 -4.07
N THR A 146 23.83 -5.23 -4.70
CA THR A 146 24.07 -4.91 -6.10
C THR A 146 23.14 -5.74 -7.02
N ILE A 147 23.00 -5.32 -8.27
CA ILE A 147 22.24 -6.10 -9.27
C ILE A 147 22.90 -7.46 -9.50
N GLU A 148 24.23 -7.53 -9.48
CA GLU A 148 24.98 -8.80 -9.60
C GLU A 148 24.65 -9.76 -8.47
N GLU A 149 24.73 -9.33 -7.21
CA GLU A 149 24.38 -10.17 -6.06
C GLU A 149 22.93 -10.63 -6.10
N TRP A 150 22.02 -9.79 -6.60
CA TRP A 150 20.62 -10.14 -6.74
C TRP A 150 20.37 -11.21 -7.82
N LEU A 151 21.03 -11.07 -8.98
CA LEU A 151 20.96 -12.08 -10.04
C LEU A 151 21.65 -13.38 -9.65
N LEU A 152 22.76 -13.33 -8.91
CA LEU A 152 23.42 -14.52 -8.34
C LEU A 152 22.53 -15.20 -7.29
N ALA A 153 21.76 -14.47 -6.49
CA ALA A 153 20.77 -15.08 -5.61
C ALA A 153 19.66 -15.82 -6.40
N ALA A 154 19.23 -15.28 -7.55
CA ALA A 154 18.33 -16.00 -8.45
C ALA A 154 18.99 -17.25 -9.05
N GLU A 155 20.28 -17.16 -9.41
CA GLU A 155 21.08 -18.29 -9.91
C GLU A 155 21.06 -19.48 -8.94
N TYR A 156 21.11 -19.25 -7.62
CA TYR A 156 20.99 -20.34 -6.62
C TYR A 156 19.68 -21.11 -6.72
N ILE A 157 18.56 -20.43 -6.95
CA ILE A 157 17.24 -21.07 -7.09
C ILE A 157 17.19 -21.86 -8.40
N LEU A 158 17.62 -21.24 -9.51
CA LEU A 158 17.62 -21.85 -10.84
C LEU A 158 18.53 -23.09 -10.88
N ALA A 159 19.76 -22.98 -10.35
CA ALA A 159 20.74 -24.06 -10.34
C ALA A 159 20.31 -25.25 -9.47
N ALA A 160 19.47 -25.01 -8.46
CA ALA A 160 18.89 -26.07 -7.64
C ALA A 160 17.65 -26.74 -8.27
N GLY A 161 17.11 -26.19 -9.37
CA GLY A 161 16.14 -26.88 -10.24
C GLY A 161 14.83 -26.13 -10.54
N ASN A 162 14.57 -24.97 -9.92
CA ASN A 162 13.30 -24.25 -10.10
C ASN A 162 13.48 -23.10 -11.09
N PRO A 163 12.93 -23.18 -12.33
CA PRO A 163 13.09 -22.15 -13.34
C PRO A 163 12.15 -20.94 -13.14
N HIS A 164 11.24 -20.98 -12.16
CA HIS A 164 10.16 -20.01 -12.02
C HIS A 164 10.51 -18.88 -11.05
N VAL A 165 11.50 -18.06 -11.40
CA VAL A 165 11.94 -16.92 -10.57
C VAL A 165 11.43 -15.58 -11.13
N ILE A 166 10.86 -14.75 -10.25
CA ILE A 166 10.40 -13.39 -10.52
C ILE A 166 11.21 -12.45 -9.65
N LEU A 167 11.88 -11.47 -10.26
CA LEU A 167 12.69 -10.49 -9.56
C LEU A 167 11.79 -9.34 -9.08
N CYS A 168 11.83 -8.97 -7.79
CA CYS A 168 11.17 -7.77 -7.26
C CYS A 168 12.15 -6.69 -6.75
N GLU A 169 12.24 -5.56 -7.46
CA GLU A 169 12.94 -4.34 -7.01
C GLU A 169 12.07 -3.62 -5.96
N ARG A 170 12.68 -3.20 -4.86
CA ARG A 170 11.96 -2.72 -3.65
C ARG A 170 12.67 -1.61 -2.89
N GLY A 171 13.58 -0.93 -3.57
CA GLY A 171 14.44 0.12 -3.06
C GLY A 171 15.66 -0.41 -2.31
N ILE A 172 16.74 0.37 -2.41
CA ILE A 172 18.01 0.16 -1.72
C ILE A 172 18.22 1.21 -0.64
N ARG A 173 19.02 0.87 0.36
CA ARG A 173 19.43 1.78 1.43
C ARG A 173 20.45 2.77 0.87
N THR A 174 20.19 4.05 1.13
CA THR A 174 21.09 5.15 0.79
C THR A 174 21.21 6.09 2.00
N TYR A 175 21.84 7.25 1.81
CA TYR A 175 21.89 8.31 2.82
C TYR A 175 20.59 9.14 2.90
N GLU A 176 19.65 8.99 1.95
CA GLU A 176 18.47 9.85 1.81
C GLU A 176 17.39 9.51 2.85
N PRO A 177 17.00 10.44 3.75
CA PRO A 177 16.06 10.15 4.83
C PRO A 177 14.57 10.39 4.48
N SER A 178 14.25 11.07 3.38
CA SER A 178 12.85 11.42 3.04
C SER A 178 11.98 10.23 2.60
N THR A 179 12.62 9.10 2.30
CA THR A 179 12.02 7.81 1.95
C THR A 179 12.67 6.69 2.75
N ARG A 180 11.93 5.61 3.04
CA ARG A 180 12.45 4.44 3.76
C ARG A 180 13.63 3.78 3.05
N ASN A 181 13.56 3.69 1.73
CA ASN A 181 14.62 3.26 0.82
C ASN A 181 14.53 4.13 -0.45
N THR A 182 15.63 4.26 -1.19
CA THR A 182 15.61 4.89 -2.51
C THR A 182 15.22 3.85 -3.56
N LEU A 183 14.12 4.05 -4.26
CA LEU A 183 13.72 3.16 -5.36
C LEU A 183 14.73 3.26 -6.51
N ASP A 184 15.42 2.17 -6.82
CA ASP A 184 16.36 2.10 -7.93
C ASP A 184 15.63 1.67 -9.21
N LEU A 185 14.98 2.62 -9.88
CA LEU A 185 14.28 2.35 -11.14
C LEU A 185 15.24 1.94 -12.27
N SER A 186 16.52 2.32 -12.19
CA SER A 186 17.51 1.90 -13.19
C SER A 186 17.69 0.38 -13.19
N ALA A 187 17.52 -0.28 -12.04
CA ALA A 187 17.61 -1.72 -11.91
C ALA A 187 16.62 -2.46 -12.81
N VAL A 188 15.42 -1.92 -13.06
CA VAL A 188 14.44 -2.54 -13.96
C VAL A 188 15.01 -2.65 -15.38
N GLY A 189 15.54 -1.56 -15.92
CA GLY A 189 16.14 -1.54 -17.26
C GLY A 189 17.42 -2.38 -17.33
N VAL A 190 18.31 -2.22 -16.35
CA VAL A 190 19.59 -2.94 -16.31
C VAL A 190 19.38 -4.45 -16.19
N VAL A 191 18.50 -4.92 -15.31
CA VAL A 191 18.18 -6.34 -15.19
C VAL A 191 17.58 -6.87 -16.48
N LYS A 192 16.73 -6.08 -17.15
CA LYS A 192 16.16 -6.51 -18.44
C LYS A 192 17.21 -6.70 -19.53
N GLU A 193 18.34 -5.99 -19.49
CA GLU A 193 19.46 -6.21 -20.42
C GLU A 193 20.37 -7.38 -20.00
N LEU A 194 20.36 -7.76 -18.72
CA LEU A 194 21.29 -8.75 -18.17
C LEU A 194 20.64 -10.11 -17.91
N SER A 195 19.32 -10.18 -17.87
CA SER A 195 18.54 -11.35 -17.49
C SER A 195 17.29 -11.53 -18.35
N HIS A 196 16.93 -12.79 -18.56
CA HIS A 196 15.66 -13.16 -19.17
C HIS A 196 14.47 -13.17 -18.19
N LEU A 197 14.72 -13.06 -16.87
CA LEU A 197 13.69 -13.21 -15.84
C LEU A 197 12.72 -12.01 -15.80
N PRO A 198 11.44 -12.22 -15.45
CA PRO A 198 10.49 -11.13 -15.20
C PRO A 198 10.94 -10.23 -14.05
N VAL A 199 10.70 -8.92 -14.17
CA VAL A 199 11.05 -7.94 -13.13
C VAL A 199 9.83 -7.13 -12.72
N ILE A 200 9.42 -7.25 -11.47
CA ILE A 200 8.33 -6.48 -10.85
C ILE A 200 8.89 -5.43 -9.87
N VAL A 201 8.05 -4.47 -9.48
CA VAL A 201 8.44 -3.40 -8.53
C VAL A 201 7.49 -3.32 -7.35
N ASP A 202 8.05 -3.14 -6.15
CA ASP A 202 7.33 -2.85 -4.90
C ASP A 202 7.55 -1.38 -4.49
N PRO A 203 6.68 -0.45 -4.92
CA PRO A 203 6.80 0.96 -4.58
C PRO A 203 6.46 1.24 -3.11
N SER A 204 5.65 0.40 -2.47
CA SER A 204 5.20 0.58 -1.08
C SER A 204 6.36 0.45 -0.10
N HIS A 205 7.13 -0.63 -0.18
CA HIS A 205 8.29 -0.84 0.69
C HIS A 205 9.52 -0.02 0.29
N ALA A 206 9.63 0.34 -0.98
CA ALA A 206 10.68 1.25 -1.44
C ALA A 206 10.52 2.61 -0.76
N ALA A 207 9.41 3.30 -1.00
CA ALA A 207 9.20 4.62 -0.43
C ALA A 207 8.92 4.60 1.07
N GLY A 208 8.15 3.62 1.54
CA GLY A 208 7.58 3.64 2.90
C GLY A 208 6.64 4.82 3.14
N ARG A 209 6.03 5.35 2.06
CA ARG A 209 5.19 6.55 2.04
C ARG A 209 4.04 6.38 1.07
N ARG A 210 2.82 6.53 1.55
CA ARG A 210 1.59 6.35 0.75
C ARG A 210 1.50 7.33 -0.41
N ASP A 211 1.87 8.59 -0.18
CA ASP A 211 1.77 9.68 -1.15
C ASP A 211 2.68 9.50 -2.38
N LEU A 212 3.74 8.71 -2.25
CA LEU A 212 4.68 8.44 -3.34
C LEU A 212 4.33 7.21 -4.18
N ILE A 213 3.45 6.32 -3.69
CA ILE A 213 3.16 5.04 -4.35
C ILE A 213 2.64 5.25 -5.77
N SER A 214 1.72 6.19 -5.97
CA SER A 214 1.12 6.44 -7.29
C SER A 214 2.18 6.83 -8.33
N SER A 215 3.03 7.81 -8.00
CA SER A 215 4.07 8.30 -8.90
C SER A 215 5.12 7.23 -9.19
N LEU A 216 5.55 6.49 -8.17
CA LEU A 216 6.56 5.44 -8.33
C LEU A 216 6.03 4.22 -9.10
N ALA A 217 4.77 3.85 -8.90
CA ALA A 217 4.13 2.78 -9.66
C ALA A 217 4.03 3.13 -11.15
N LYS A 218 3.62 4.37 -11.48
CA LYS A 218 3.60 4.88 -12.86
C LYS A 218 4.99 4.86 -13.48
N ALA A 219 5.99 5.35 -12.74
CA ALA A 219 7.38 5.36 -13.20
C ALA A 219 7.94 3.94 -13.42
N ALA A 220 7.57 2.97 -12.58
CA ALA A 220 7.97 1.57 -12.72
C ALA A 220 7.42 0.93 -14.01
N ILE A 221 6.13 1.17 -14.35
CA ILE A 221 5.57 0.71 -15.63
C ILE A 221 6.32 1.36 -16.79
N ALA A 222 6.54 2.67 -16.73
CA ALA A 222 7.26 3.39 -17.79
C ALA A 222 8.71 2.90 -17.96
N ALA A 223 9.37 2.51 -16.87
CA ALA A 223 10.70 1.89 -16.88
C ALA A 223 10.71 0.44 -17.40
N GLY A 224 9.54 -0.15 -17.64
CA GLY A 224 9.40 -1.46 -18.25
C GLY A 224 9.16 -2.62 -17.29
N ALA A 225 8.74 -2.37 -16.04
CA ALA A 225 8.37 -3.44 -15.10
C ALA A 225 7.30 -4.36 -15.70
N ASP A 226 7.27 -5.63 -15.26
CA ASP A 226 6.33 -6.66 -15.69
C ASP A 226 5.15 -6.83 -14.71
N GLY A 227 5.21 -6.15 -13.58
CA GLY A 227 4.19 -6.17 -12.56
C GLY A 227 4.50 -5.22 -11.41
N LEU A 228 3.50 -5.06 -10.54
CA LEU A 228 3.57 -4.20 -9.37
C LEU A 228 3.06 -4.96 -8.16
N LEU A 229 3.81 -4.89 -7.06
CA LEU A 229 3.42 -5.43 -5.76
C LEU A 229 3.14 -4.28 -4.81
N ILE A 230 1.87 -3.99 -4.55
CA ILE A 230 1.46 -2.77 -3.84
C ILE A 230 0.68 -3.12 -2.57
N GLU A 231 1.02 -2.46 -1.47
CA GLU A 231 0.29 -2.57 -0.22
C GLU A 231 -0.98 -1.71 -0.21
N MET A 232 -2.09 -2.33 0.16
CA MET A 232 -3.34 -1.65 0.49
C MET A 232 -3.93 -2.26 1.75
N HIS A 233 -4.71 -1.48 2.50
CA HIS A 233 -5.44 -2.00 3.66
C HIS A 233 -6.88 -1.46 3.62
N PRO A 234 -7.90 -2.25 4.00
CA PRO A 234 -9.28 -1.75 4.08
C PRO A 234 -9.42 -0.58 5.04
N ASN A 235 -8.70 -0.62 6.16
CA ASN A 235 -8.60 0.48 7.12
C ASN A 235 -7.13 0.74 7.54
N PRO A 236 -6.34 1.49 6.77
CA PRO A 236 -4.91 1.69 7.04
C PRO A 236 -4.58 2.33 8.40
N ILE A 237 -5.52 3.03 9.02
CA ILE A 237 -5.32 3.70 10.31
C ILE A 237 -5.20 2.66 11.45
N GLU A 238 -5.92 1.54 11.34
CA GLU A 238 -5.95 0.47 12.34
C GLU A 238 -4.99 -0.69 12.04
N ALA A 239 -4.26 -0.63 10.92
CA ALA A 239 -3.37 -1.70 10.49
C ALA A 239 -2.26 -1.98 11.51
N VAL A 240 -2.01 -3.25 11.81
CA VAL A 240 -0.99 -3.69 12.80
C VAL A 240 0.44 -3.62 12.26
N SER A 241 0.58 -3.39 10.95
CA SER A 241 1.85 -3.24 10.25
C SER A 241 1.69 -2.30 9.06
N ASP A 242 2.61 -1.34 8.92
CA ASP A 242 2.80 -0.56 7.69
C ASP A 242 1.55 0.22 7.21
N GLY A 243 0.66 0.58 8.14
CA GLY A 243 -0.50 1.44 7.91
C GLY A 243 -0.18 2.77 7.21
N PRO A 244 0.87 3.52 7.63
CA PRO A 244 1.21 4.80 7.01
C PRO A 244 1.55 4.76 5.52
N GLN A 245 2.01 3.62 4.98
CA GLN A 245 2.25 3.46 3.55
C GLN A 245 1.14 2.72 2.80
N SER A 246 0.29 1.94 3.48
CA SER A 246 -0.76 1.17 2.83
C SER A 246 -1.80 2.10 2.20
N LEU A 247 -2.15 1.89 0.92
CA LEU A 247 -3.21 2.64 0.25
C LEU A 247 -4.59 2.32 0.84
N TYR A 248 -5.50 3.29 0.81
CA TYR A 248 -6.93 3.03 0.98
C TYR A 248 -7.50 2.29 -0.24
N PRO A 249 -8.63 1.57 -0.11
CA PRO A 249 -9.25 0.85 -1.23
C PRO A 249 -9.51 1.72 -2.47
N GLU A 250 -10.03 2.93 -2.27
CA GLU A 250 -10.37 3.87 -3.35
C GLU A 250 -9.12 4.34 -4.08
N GLN A 251 -8.04 4.60 -3.33
CA GLN A 251 -6.76 5.00 -3.89
C GLN A 251 -6.14 3.87 -4.72
N PHE A 252 -6.28 2.62 -4.27
CA PHE A 252 -5.79 1.46 -5.00
C PHE A 252 -6.52 1.26 -6.33
N VAL A 253 -7.85 1.35 -6.32
CA VAL A 253 -8.68 1.25 -7.54
C VAL A 253 -8.40 2.42 -8.49
N GLN A 254 -8.30 3.64 -7.96
CA GLN A 254 -7.99 4.81 -8.80
C GLN A 254 -6.59 4.73 -9.39
N LEU A 255 -5.61 4.26 -8.63
CA LEU A 255 -4.26 4.03 -9.12
C LEU A 255 -4.28 3.04 -10.30
N ALA A 256 -4.98 1.91 -10.19
CA ALA A 256 -5.07 0.94 -11.27
C ALA A 256 -5.61 1.53 -12.59
N ARG A 257 -6.61 2.42 -12.52
CA ARG A 257 -7.12 3.14 -13.70
C ARG A 257 -6.05 4.03 -14.33
N ASP A 258 -5.30 4.76 -13.51
CA ASP A 258 -4.23 5.62 -14.01
C ASP A 258 -3.08 4.82 -14.61
N LEU A 259 -2.75 3.66 -14.02
CA LEU A 259 -1.72 2.76 -14.52
C LEU A 259 -2.05 2.23 -15.91
N GLY A 260 -3.33 1.99 -16.21
CA GLY A 260 -3.78 1.59 -17.55
C GLY A 260 -3.37 2.59 -18.65
N LYS A 261 -3.52 3.89 -18.38
CA LYS A 261 -3.11 4.96 -19.31
C LYS A 261 -1.60 4.99 -19.54
N VAL A 262 -0.81 4.74 -18.49
CA VAL A 262 0.66 4.68 -18.59
C VAL A 262 1.12 3.42 -19.32
N ALA A 263 0.50 2.27 -19.05
CA ALA A 263 0.83 1.02 -19.74
C ALA A 263 0.59 1.15 -21.25
N GLU A 264 -0.53 1.75 -21.65
CA GLU A 264 -0.85 2.00 -23.06
C GLU A 264 0.22 2.87 -23.76
N SER A 265 0.69 3.94 -23.11
CA SER A 265 1.69 4.84 -23.70
C SER A 265 3.05 4.18 -23.94
N VAL A 266 3.35 3.11 -23.19
CA VAL A 266 4.55 2.26 -23.38
C VAL A 266 4.24 0.93 -24.07
N LYS A 267 3.10 0.83 -24.77
CA LYS A 267 2.67 -0.34 -25.57
C LYS A 267 2.52 -1.65 -24.79
N ARG A 268 2.28 -1.55 -23.48
CA ARG A 268 1.94 -2.67 -22.60
C ARG A 268 0.42 -2.74 -22.40
N VAL A 269 -0.05 -3.87 -21.89
CA VAL A 269 -1.47 -4.07 -21.55
C VAL A 269 -1.61 -4.01 -20.04
N PHE A 270 -2.69 -3.42 -19.55
CA PHE A 270 -3.06 -3.47 -18.14
C PHE A 270 -4.53 -3.83 -18.07
N ALA A 271 -4.88 -4.92 -17.38
CA ALA A 271 -6.26 -5.25 -17.13
C ALA A 271 -6.83 -4.23 -16.14
N CYS A 272 -7.49 -3.20 -16.64
CA CYS A 272 -8.36 -2.39 -15.80
C CYS A 272 -9.53 -3.28 -15.38
N GLY A 273 -9.83 -3.35 -14.09
CA GLY A 273 -11.03 -4.00 -13.59
C GLY A 273 -12.27 -3.30 -14.14
N GLY A 274 -12.75 -3.77 -15.29
CA GLY A 274 -14.04 -3.41 -15.84
C GLY A 274 -15.12 -4.25 -15.18
N MET A 275 -15.73 -3.73 -14.10
CA MET A 275 -17.17 -3.66 -14.22
C MET A 275 -17.40 -2.65 -15.32
N GLY A 276 -17.93 -3.09 -16.45
CA GLY A 276 -18.32 -2.18 -17.51
C GLY A 276 -19.06 -1.01 -16.91
N ASP A 277 -18.73 0.18 -17.39
CA ASP A 277 -19.47 1.40 -17.13
C ASP A 277 -20.96 1.15 -17.45
N LYS A 278 -21.71 0.79 -16.43
CA LYS A 278 -22.92 1.51 -16.09
C LYS A 278 -22.64 2.07 -14.72
N GLU A 279 -22.55 3.39 -14.62
CA GLU A 279 -22.86 4.07 -13.37
C GLU A 279 -24.24 3.55 -12.91
N THR A 280 -24.26 2.51 -12.08
CA THR A 280 -25.49 2.12 -11.42
C THR A 280 -25.70 3.12 -10.29
N LEU A 281 -26.96 3.39 -9.98
CA LEU A 281 -27.31 4.27 -8.85
C LEU A 281 -26.59 3.84 -7.57
N ASP A 282 -26.40 2.55 -7.35
CA ASP A 282 -25.70 2.04 -6.18
C ASP A 282 -24.20 2.34 -6.22
N THR A 283 -23.53 2.25 -7.39
CA THR A 283 -22.12 2.67 -7.49
C THR A 283 -21.92 4.17 -7.30
N LEU A 284 -22.85 5.00 -7.76
CA LEU A 284 -22.82 6.45 -7.52
C LEU A 284 -23.10 6.78 -6.05
N ARG A 285 -24.02 6.06 -5.42
CA ARG A 285 -24.28 6.18 -3.97
C ARG A 285 -23.05 5.83 -3.16
N THR A 286 -22.37 4.72 -3.46
CA THR A 286 -21.12 4.38 -2.77
C THR A 286 -20.04 5.43 -2.98
N GLN A 287 -19.96 6.06 -4.17
CA GLN A 287 -19.04 7.18 -4.38
C GLN A 287 -19.40 8.39 -3.51
N ILE A 288 -20.69 8.71 -3.36
CA ILE A 288 -21.17 9.75 -2.44
C ILE A 288 -20.84 9.38 -1.00
N ASP A 289 -21.13 8.16 -0.55
CA ASP A 289 -20.85 7.69 0.81
C ASP A 289 -19.36 7.83 1.16
N ASN A 290 -18.47 7.52 0.21
CA ASN A 290 -17.02 7.67 0.38
C ASN A 290 -16.58 9.15 0.44
N ILE A 291 -17.18 10.02 -0.37
CA ILE A 291 -16.95 11.47 -0.30
C ILE A 291 -17.44 12.01 1.05
N ASP A 292 -18.62 11.58 1.50
CA ASP A 292 -19.20 11.99 2.78
C ASP A 292 -18.31 11.54 3.95
N GLN A 293 -17.78 10.32 3.92
CA GLN A 293 -16.78 9.88 4.89
C GLN A 293 -15.55 10.80 4.89
N THR A 294 -15.00 11.11 3.72
CA THR A 294 -13.84 12.01 3.58
C THR A 294 -14.14 13.42 4.12
N ILE A 295 -15.37 13.93 3.93
CA ILE A 295 -15.83 15.19 4.49
C ILE A 295 -15.82 15.14 6.01
N ILE A 296 -16.39 14.09 6.62
CA ILE A 296 -16.43 13.92 8.08
C ILE A 296 -15.03 13.81 8.66
N GLU A 297 -14.15 13.01 8.06
CA GLU A 297 -12.75 12.87 8.50
C GLU A 297 -11.99 14.20 8.41
N SER A 298 -12.18 14.94 7.32
CA SER A 298 -11.57 16.27 7.12
C SER A 298 -12.08 17.30 8.14
N LEU A 299 -13.38 17.25 8.47
CA LEU A 299 -13.96 18.09 9.51
C LEU A 299 -13.41 17.73 10.89
N ALA A 300 -13.29 16.45 11.23
CA ALA A 300 -12.70 16.00 12.48
C ALA A 300 -11.24 16.44 12.61
N ALA A 301 -10.43 16.26 11.55
CA ALA A 301 -9.05 16.74 11.50
C ALA A 301 -8.97 18.27 11.68
N ARG A 302 -9.86 19.02 11.02
CA ARG A 302 -9.99 20.47 11.20
C ARG A 302 -10.32 20.82 12.65
N MET A 303 -11.25 20.11 13.30
CA MET A 303 -11.64 20.37 14.69
C MET A 303 -10.49 20.10 15.67
N ASN A 304 -9.67 19.07 15.43
CA ASN A 304 -8.46 18.85 16.22
C ASN A 304 -7.48 20.03 16.13
N ILE A 305 -7.31 20.62 14.93
CA ILE A 305 -6.48 21.82 14.75
C ILE A 305 -7.12 23.04 15.42
N VAL A 306 -8.44 23.21 15.32
CA VAL A 306 -9.20 24.26 16.01
C VAL A 306 -8.97 24.17 17.53
N GLY A 307 -9.01 22.97 18.12
CA GLY A 307 -8.71 22.77 19.54
C GLY A 307 -7.30 23.24 19.91
N LYS A 308 -6.29 22.91 19.08
CA LYS A 308 -4.90 23.40 19.26
C LYS A 308 -4.81 24.92 19.18
N ILE A 309 -5.55 25.55 18.26
CA ILE A 309 -5.62 27.02 18.14
C ILE A 309 -6.32 27.62 19.37
N GLY A 310 -7.40 27.00 19.83
CA GLY A 310 -8.16 27.43 21.00
C GLY A 310 -7.30 27.48 22.26
N ASN A 311 -6.43 26.48 22.45
CA ASN A 311 -5.46 26.47 23.56
C ASN A 311 -4.52 27.69 23.57
N LYS A 312 -4.25 28.29 22.40
CA LYS A 312 -3.39 29.48 22.26
C LYS A 312 -4.14 30.81 22.35
N LYS A 313 -5.47 30.83 22.24
CA LYS A 313 -6.29 32.04 22.31
C LYS A 313 -6.74 32.34 23.75
N ARG A 314 -6.92 33.61 24.11
CA ARG A 314 -7.60 34.03 25.35
C ARG A 314 -9.12 33.82 25.21
N LEU A 315 -9.82 33.58 26.33
CA LEU A 315 -11.26 33.24 26.36
C LEU A 315 -12.15 34.33 25.74
N ASP A 316 -11.76 35.59 25.89
CA ASP A 316 -12.44 36.78 25.36
C ASP A 316 -12.24 37.00 23.84
N ARG A 317 -11.35 36.23 23.19
CA ARG A 317 -10.97 36.41 21.78
C ARG A 317 -11.02 35.13 20.95
N VAL A 318 -11.93 34.22 21.30
CA VAL A 318 -12.10 32.96 20.58
C VAL A 318 -12.59 33.21 19.15
N LYS A 319 -13.61 34.06 18.98
CA LYS A 319 -14.19 34.42 17.69
C LYS A 319 -13.38 35.52 16.97
N ASP A 320 -13.10 35.33 15.69
CA ASP A 320 -12.38 36.29 14.85
C ASP A 320 -13.14 36.53 13.54
N ILE A 321 -13.97 37.57 13.55
CA ILE A 321 -14.89 37.91 12.46
C ILE A 321 -14.12 38.34 11.19
N SER A 322 -12.97 38.99 11.36
CA SER A 322 -12.13 39.42 10.23
C SER A 322 -11.60 38.21 9.46
N ARG A 323 -11.04 37.25 10.21
CA ARG A 323 -10.50 36.01 9.65
C ARG A 323 -11.58 35.13 9.03
N GLU A 324 -12.76 35.04 9.66
CA GLU A 324 -13.89 34.28 9.09
C GLU A 324 -14.32 34.83 7.72
N LYS A 325 -14.42 36.15 7.57
CA LYS A 325 -14.75 36.80 6.29
C LYS A 325 -13.70 36.52 5.21
N GLU A 326 -12.42 36.58 5.55
CA GLU A 326 -11.32 36.28 4.64
C GLU A 326 -11.37 34.82 4.15
N ILE A 327 -11.56 33.88 5.07
CA ILE A 327 -11.63 32.46 4.76
C ILE A 327 -12.85 32.16 3.88
N ILE A 328 -14.03 32.71 4.19
CA ILE A 328 -15.23 32.51 3.37
C ILE A 328 -15.00 33.03 1.95
N LYS A 329 -14.42 34.22 1.78
CA LYS A 329 -14.12 34.77 0.46
C LYS A 329 -13.21 33.84 -0.35
N ARG A 330 -12.15 33.33 0.27
CA ARG A 330 -11.22 32.39 -0.37
C ARG A 330 -11.91 31.07 -0.75
N LEU A 331 -12.72 30.51 0.14
CA LEU A 331 -13.42 29.24 -0.10
C LEU A 331 -14.53 29.36 -1.13
N VAL A 332 -15.21 30.51 -1.21
CA VAL A 332 -16.18 30.79 -2.27
C VAL A 332 -15.50 30.84 -3.63
N ASN A 333 -14.33 31.47 -3.73
CA ASN A 333 -13.56 31.48 -4.97
C ASN A 333 -13.11 30.08 -5.38
N LEU A 334 -12.58 29.30 -4.45
CA LEU A 334 -12.20 27.90 -4.70
C LEU A 334 -13.42 27.05 -5.10
N GLY A 335 -14.56 27.24 -4.42
CA GLY A 335 -15.82 26.57 -4.75
C GLY A 335 -16.24 26.87 -6.19
N ASN A 336 -16.18 28.13 -6.62
CA ASN A 336 -16.46 28.52 -8.00
C ASN A 336 -15.54 27.84 -9.02
N GLU A 337 -14.23 27.79 -8.75
CA GLU A 337 -13.25 27.10 -9.62
C GLU A 337 -13.54 25.60 -9.75
N LEU A 338 -14.13 25.00 -8.70
CA LEU A 338 -14.53 23.59 -8.65
C LEU A 338 -16.00 23.36 -9.06
N HIS A 339 -16.67 24.37 -9.63
CA HIS A 339 -18.08 24.32 -10.03
C HIS A 339 -19.07 24.01 -8.89
N LEU A 340 -18.71 24.34 -7.65
CA LEU A 340 -19.56 24.25 -6.46
C LEU A 340 -20.29 25.58 -6.22
N SER A 341 -21.60 25.52 -5.95
CA SER A 341 -22.41 26.73 -5.70
C SER A 341 -21.84 27.59 -4.56
N PRO A 342 -21.57 28.89 -4.80
CA PRO A 342 -21.17 29.85 -3.77
C PRO A 342 -22.11 29.90 -2.57
N GLU A 343 -23.41 29.69 -2.81
CA GLU A 343 -24.44 29.73 -1.78
C GLU A 343 -24.28 28.57 -0.80
N LEU A 344 -23.89 27.39 -1.30
CA LEU A 344 -23.65 26.22 -0.49
C LEU A 344 -22.46 26.44 0.46
N VAL A 345 -21.34 26.95 -0.07
CA VAL A 345 -20.16 27.31 0.74
C VAL A 345 -20.52 28.33 1.82
N LYS A 346 -21.29 29.36 1.44
CA LYS A 346 -21.76 30.41 2.37
C LYS A 346 -22.76 29.90 3.41
N LYS A 347 -23.39 28.74 3.23
CA LYS A 347 -24.27 28.11 4.23
C LYS A 347 -23.49 27.17 5.16
N ILE A 348 -22.66 26.30 4.60
CA ILE A 348 -21.98 25.24 5.37
C ILE A 348 -20.88 25.81 6.28
N TYR A 349 -20.02 26.68 5.76
CA TYR A 349 -18.84 27.11 6.51
C TYR A 349 -19.13 27.98 7.74
N PRO A 350 -20.12 28.89 7.73
CA PRO A 350 -20.50 29.59 8.96
C PRO A 350 -20.92 28.64 10.08
N SER A 351 -21.69 27.58 9.78
CA SER A 351 -22.07 26.56 10.77
C SER A 351 -20.85 25.81 11.31
N ILE A 352 -19.89 25.47 10.44
CA ILE A 352 -18.62 24.86 10.86
C ILE A 352 -17.84 25.78 11.79
N PHE A 353 -17.82 27.09 11.52
CA PHE A 353 -17.10 28.07 12.34
C PHE A 353 -17.78 28.27 13.69
N GLU A 354 -19.10 28.35 13.70
CA GLU A 354 -19.90 28.47 14.91
C GLU A 354 -19.67 27.27 15.85
N PHE A 355 -19.76 26.04 15.31
CA PHE A 355 -19.48 24.83 16.09
C PHE A 355 -18.04 24.79 16.61
N ALA A 356 -17.07 25.23 15.79
CA ALA A 356 -15.68 25.34 16.20
C ALA A 356 -15.48 26.32 17.37
N VAL A 357 -16.13 27.49 17.34
CA VAL A 357 -16.06 28.49 18.42
C VAL A 357 -16.72 27.93 19.69
N GLN A 358 -17.89 27.29 19.57
CA GLN A 358 -18.58 26.70 20.72
C GLN A 358 -17.73 25.61 21.39
N SER A 359 -17.17 24.69 20.61
CA SER A 359 -16.29 23.63 21.12
C SER A 359 -15.05 24.18 21.84
N GLN A 360 -14.48 25.30 21.35
CA GLN A 360 -13.36 25.98 22.01
C GLN A 360 -13.74 26.61 23.35
N ILE A 361 -14.95 27.17 23.46
CA ILE A 361 -15.46 27.76 24.71
C ILE A 361 -15.73 26.65 25.73
N GLU A 362 -16.43 25.59 25.33
CA GLU A 362 -16.74 24.43 26.19
C GLU A 362 -15.48 23.76 26.73
N SER A 363 -14.49 23.51 25.87
CA SER A 363 -13.21 22.91 26.28
C SER A 363 -12.44 23.78 27.28
N LYS A 364 -12.52 25.11 27.17
CA LYS A 364 -11.86 26.03 28.10
C LYS A 364 -12.58 26.12 29.44
N LEU A 365 -13.91 26.20 29.44
CA LEU A 365 -14.72 26.19 30.66
C LEU A 365 -14.54 24.88 31.45
N ALA A 366 -14.41 23.74 30.75
CA ALA A 366 -14.10 22.45 31.38
C ALA A 366 -12.73 22.47 32.09
N LYS A 367 -11.71 23.05 31.45
CA LYS A 367 -10.37 23.20 32.05
C LYS A 367 -10.35 24.16 33.25
N GLU A 368 -11.12 25.24 33.21
CA GLU A 368 -11.25 26.16 34.36
C GLU A 368 -11.91 25.47 35.56
N LYS A 369 -12.97 24.67 35.33
CA LYS A 369 -13.59 23.85 36.38
C LYS A 369 -12.67 22.78 36.97
N GLU A 370 -11.91 22.07 36.12
CA GLU A 370 -10.89 21.11 36.59
C GLU A 370 -9.78 21.80 37.39
N PHE A 371 -9.38 23.01 36.99
CA PHE A 371 -8.40 23.80 37.73
C PHE A 371 -8.97 24.23 39.10
N GLU A 372 -10.21 24.74 39.17
CA GLU A 372 -10.88 25.08 40.44
C GLU A 372 -11.03 23.88 41.39
N LEU A 373 -11.36 22.70 40.86
CA LEU A 373 -11.46 21.45 41.64
C LEU A 373 -10.09 20.96 42.17
N SER A 374 -8.98 21.34 41.54
CA SER A 374 -7.63 20.99 42.00
C SER A 374 -7.12 21.83 43.18
N PHE A 375 -7.76 22.97 43.49
CA PHE A 375 -7.42 23.85 44.62
C PHE A 375 -8.18 23.53 45.92
N TYR A 376 -9.12 22.60 45.90
CA TYR A 376 -9.74 22.05 47.11
C TYR A 376 -9.12 20.68 47.42
N PRO A 377 -7.99 20.61 48.17
CA PRO A 377 -7.57 19.34 48.71
C PRO A 377 -8.68 18.83 49.64
N ILE A 378 -9.12 17.60 49.39
CA ILE A 378 -9.99 16.85 50.27
C ILE A 378 -9.29 16.81 51.63
N SER A 379 -9.76 17.62 52.58
CA SER A 379 -9.47 17.43 54.00
C SER A 379 -10.09 16.09 54.40
N SER A 380 -9.26 15.07 54.45
CA SER A 380 -9.59 13.77 55.03
C SER A 380 -9.38 13.85 56.56
N LYS A 381 -10.50 13.83 57.28
CA LYS A 381 -10.70 13.53 58.72
C LYS A 381 -9.91 14.30 59.77
#